data_AF-A0A924ZQ91-F1
#
_entry.id   AF-A0A924ZQ91-F1
#
_cell.length_a   1.000
_cell.length_b   1.000
_cell.length_c   1.000
_cell.angle_alpha   90.00
_cell.angle_beta   90.00
_cell.angle_gamma   90.00
#
_symmetry.space_group_name_H-M   'P 1'
#
loop_
_entity.id
_entity.type
_entity.pdbx_description
1 polymer ?
#
loop_
_entity_poly.entity_id
_entity_poly.type
_entity_poly.pdbx_seq_one_letter_code
_entity_poly.pdbx_strand_id
1 'polypeptide(L)' 'MTNASTEIDTSKPNGFNDLDVKFSPNEAEVIFTSTSNDGISTNNVVKASINDVDTRAILFAGGSMPEWK' A
#
# COMPACT_ATOMS: atom_id res chain seq x y z
N MET A 1 2.06 -27.30 13.33
CA MET A 1 1.68 -26.50 12.16
C MET A 1 2.71 -25.39 12.03
N THR A 2 3.38 -25.27 10.89
CA THR A 2 4.29 -24.15 10.61
C THR A 2 3.49 -22.99 10.04
N ASN A 3 3.41 -21.88 10.76
CA ASN A 3 2.87 -20.64 10.24
C ASN A 3 3.84 -20.12 9.16
N ALA A 4 3.44 -20.23 7.89
CA ALA A 4 4.14 -19.61 6.79
C ALA A 4 3.54 -18.22 6.55
N SER A 5 4.39 -17.20 6.50
CA SER A 5 4.03 -15.85 6.07
C SER A 5 4.59 -15.64 4.67
N THR A 6 3.74 -15.21 3.74
CA THR A 6 4.12 -14.88 2.37
C THR A 6 4.12 -13.36 2.23
N GLU A 7 5.22 -12.81 1.72
CA GLU A 7 5.32 -11.39 1.40
C GLU A 7 4.54 -11.07 0.12
N ILE A 8 3.92 -9.88 0.08
CA ILE A 8 3.30 -9.32 -1.11
C ILE A 8 4.19 -8.17 -1.56
N ASP A 9 4.99 -8.39 -2.61
CA ASP A 9 5.91 -7.38 -3.15
C ASP A 9 5.19 -6.49 -4.16
N THR A 10 4.66 -5.36 -3.71
CA THR A 10 3.85 -4.43 -4.51
C THR A 10 4.65 -3.54 -5.48
N SER A 11 5.89 -3.92 -5.81
CA SER A 11 6.80 -3.16 -6.69
C SER A 11 7.02 -1.73 -6.18
N LYS A 12 7.31 -1.62 -4.88
CA LYS A 12 7.53 -0.34 -4.22
C LYS A 12 8.80 0.35 -4.78
N PRO A 13 8.72 1.61 -5.24
CA PRO A 13 9.88 2.33 -5.72
C PRO A 13 10.90 2.57 -4.61
N ASN A 14 12.19 2.56 -4.98
CA ASN A 14 13.25 2.93 -4.05
C ASN A 14 13.06 4.37 -3.54
N GLY A 15 13.30 4.55 -2.24
CA GLY A 15 13.12 5.84 -1.57
C GLY A 15 11.68 6.16 -1.19
N PHE A 16 10.73 5.23 -1.36
CA PHE A 16 9.35 5.37 -0.88
C PHE A 16 9.06 4.46 0.32
N ASN A 17 8.11 4.91 1.14
CA ASN A 17 7.54 4.17 2.26
C ASN A 17 6.06 3.91 1.98
N ASP A 18 5.65 2.66 2.18
CA ASP A 18 4.25 2.26 2.14
C ASP A 18 3.79 2.04 3.59
N LEU A 19 2.79 2.80 4.00
CA LEU A 19 2.29 2.93 5.37
C LEU A 19 0.80 2.61 5.42
N ASP A 20 0.29 2.26 6.61
CA ASP A 20 -1.15 2.06 6.88
C ASP A 20 -1.84 1.08 5.92
N VAL A 21 -1.17 -0.05 5.61
CA VAL A 21 -1.72 -1.12 4.77
C VAL A 21 -3.01 -1.68 5.35
N LYS A 22 -4.05 -1.76 4.51
CA LYS A 22 -5.36 -2.37 4.82
C LYS A 22 -5.81 -3.23 3.63
N PHE A 23 -6.49 -4.33 3.91
CA PHE A 23 -7.15 -5.11 2.85
C PHE A 23 -8.41 -4.39 2.35
N SER A 24 -8.71 -4.54 1.07
CA SER A 24 -10.02 -4.18 0.53
C SER A 24 -11.13 -5.05 1.16
N PRO A 25 -12.40 -4.62 1.16
CA PRO A 25 -13.50 -5.39 1.74
C PRO A 25 -13.70 -6.80 1.16
N ASN A 26 -13.23 -7.03 -0.06
CA ASN A 26 -13.28 -8.33 -0.74
C ASN A 26 -11.95 -9.09 -0.67
N GLU A 27 -10.96 -8.57 0.06
CA GLU A 27 -9.63 -9.15 0.24
C GLU A 27 -8.90 -9.47 -1.07
N ALA A 28 -9.24 -8.78 -2.17
CA ALA A 28 -8.58 -8.97 -3.47
C ALA A 28 -7.39 -8.01 -3.67
N GLU A 29 -7.39 -6.90 -2.93
CA GLU A 29 -6.43 -5.81 -3.08
C GLU A 29 -5.94 -5.37 -1.69
N VAL A 30 -4.74 -4.80 -1.64
CA VAL A 30 -4.24 -4.05 -0.50
C VAL A 30 -4.23 -2.57 -0.85
N ILE A 31 -4.63 -1.74 0.10
CA ILE A 31 -4.70 -0.29 -0.04
C ILE A 31 -3.84 0.32 1.06
N PHE A 32 -3.00 1.29 0.71
CA PHE A 32 -1.98 1.85 1.60
C PHE A 32 -1.64 3.30 1.23
N THR A 33 -0.98 4.00 2.15
CA THR A 33 -0.43 5.33 1.93
C THR A 33 1.02 5.21 1.44
N SER A 34 1.32 5.62 0.22
CA SER A 34 2.67 5.64 -0.36
C SER A 34 3.22 7.07 -0.36
N THR A 35 4.41 7.27 0.21
CA THR A 35 5.07 8.58 0.30
C THR A 35 6.58 8.48 0.15
N SER A 36 7.22 9.56 -0.27
CA SER A 36 8.68 9.63 -0.31
C SER A 36 9.25 9.57 1.10
N ASN A 37 10.41 8.94 1.25
CA ASN A 37 11.14 8.84 2.52
C ASN A 37 11.84 10.17 2.93
N ASP A 38 11.47 11.29 2.31
CA ASP A 38 11.98 12.62 2.65
C ASP A 38 11.19 13.30 3.80
N GLY A 39 10.01 12.77 4.14
CA GLY A 39 9.16 13.28 5.23
C GLY A 39 8.41 14.59 4.93
N ILE A 40 8.48 15.11 3.71
CA ILE A 40 7.85 16.40 3.32
C ILE A 40 6.99 16.23 2.06
N SER A 41 7.25 15.20 1.25
CA SER A 41 6.50 14.90 0.04
C SER A 41 5.02 14.58 0.29
N THR A 42 4.24 14.77 -0.76
CA THR A 42 2.82 14.44 -0.78
C THR A 42 2.59 12.95 -0.61
N ASN A 43 1.67 12.62 0.30
CA ASN A 43 1.19 11.26 0.50
C ASN A 43 0.13 10.90 -0.55
N ASN A 44 0.22 9.68 -1.09
CA ASN A 44 -0.76 9.16 -2.05
C ASN A 44 -1.42 7.90 -1.49
N VAL A 45 -2.74 7.80 -1.63
CA VAL A 45 -3.46 6.55 -1.35
C VAL A 45 -3.39 5.69 -2.60
N VAL A 46 -2.79 4.53 -2.46
CA VAL A 46 -2.46 3.60 -3.55
C VAL A 46 -3.12 2.25 -3.25
N LYS A 47 -3.50 1.53 -4.30
CA LYS A 47 -3.90 0.12 -4.21
C LYS A 47 -3.05 -0.78 -5.09
N ALA A 48 -2.88 -2.02 -4.67
CA ALA A 48 -2.22 -3.08 -5.43
C ALA A 48 -3.03 -4.38 -5.32
N SER A 49 -3.08 -5.17 -6.40
CA SER A 49 -3.71 -6.48 -6.41
C SER A 49 -2.83 -7.50 -5.69
N ILE A 50 -3.45 -8.45 -4.98
CA ILE A 50 -2.70 -9.55 -4.34
C ILE A 50 -2.24 -10.58 -5.38
N ASN A 51 -2.94 -10.68 -6.51
CA ASN A 51 -2.63 -11.63 -7.58
C ASN A 51 -1.76 -11.03 -8.70
N ASP A 52 -1.69 -9.70 -8.77
CA ASP A 52 -0.90 -8.95 -9.76
C ASP A 52 -0.21 -7.78 -9.05
N VAL A 53 0.95 -8.09 -8.49
CA VAL A 53 1.69 -7.22 -7.58
C VAL A 53 2.63 -6.24 -8.32
N ASP A 54 2.81 -6.42 -9.62
CA ASP A 54 3.65 -5.55 -10.47
C ASP A 54 2.99 -4.20 -10.75
N THR A 55 1.68 -4.09 -10.50
CA THR A 55 0.90 -2.90 -10.80
C THR A 55 0.26 -2.30 -9.55
N ARG A 56 0.52 -1.00 -9.36
CA ARG A 56 -0.06 -0.19 -8.30
C ARG A 56 -0.78 1.02 -8.89
N ALA A 57 -1.99 1.27 -8.43
CA ALA A 57 -2.85 2.33 -8.92
C ALA A 57 -3.06 3.39 -7.84
N ILE A 58 -2.84 4.66 -8.18
CA ILE A 58 -3.15 5.78 -7.30
C ILE A 58 -4.67 5.98 -7.27
N LEU A 59 -5.27 5.84 -6.09
CA LEU A 59 -6.69 6.13 -5.87
C LEU A 59 -6.92 7.61 -5.58
N PHE A 60 -6.07 8.19 -4.74
CA PHE A 60 -6.16 9.59 -4.33
C PHE A 60 -4.75 10.19 -4.21
N ALA A 61 -4.54 11.35 -4.83
CA ALA A 61 -3.31 12.12 -4.69
C ALA A 61 -3.49 13.18 -3.60
N GLY A 62 -2.57 13.24 -2.63
CA GLY A 62 -2.63 14.23 -1.55
C GLY A 62 -3.58 13.87 -0.41
N GLY A 63 -3.36 12.72 0.23
CA GLY A 63 -4.14 12.27 1.38
C GLY A 63 -3.48 11.10 2.11
N SER A 64 -4.08 10.71 3.22
CA SER A 64 -3.67 9.54 4.00
C SER A 64 -4.86 8.63 4.23
N MET A 65 -4.57 7.35 4.49
CA MET A 65 -5.58 6.42 4.96
C MET A 65 -6.30 6.97 6.19
N PRO A 66 -7.64 6.90 6.26
CA PRO A 66 -8.36 7.22 7.47
C PRO A 66 -8.05 6.20 8.57
N GLU A 67 -7.87 6.70 9.78
CA GLU A 67 -7.80 5.87 10.98
C GLU A 67 -9.21 5.41 11.35
N TRP A 68 -9.45 4.10 11.27
CA TRP A 68 -10.63 3.48 11.88
C TRP A 68 -10.22 3.03 13.28
N LYS A 69 -10.96 3.43 14.31
CA LYS A 69 -10.86 2.87 15.66
C LYS A 69 -12.17 2.21 16.07
#